data_AF-A0A950GYX0-F1
#
_entry.id   AF-A0A950GYX0-F1
#
_cell.length_a   1.000
_cell.length_b   1.000
_cell.length_c   1.000
_cell.angle_alpha   90.00
_cell.angle_beta   90.00
_cell.angle_gamma   90.00
#
_symmetry.space_group_name_H-M   'P 1'
#
loop_
_entity.id
_entity.type
_entity.pdbx_description
1 polymer ?
#
loop_
_entity_poly.entity_id
_entity_poly.type
_entity_poly.pdbx_seq_one_letter_code
_entity_poly.pdbx_strand_id
1 'polypeptide(L)'
;LPFYVMFVYGGARSVRAIWPALLVAGGSFAVCQFVASNFINYSLTDVLASLGSLAVTLGFLTIWKPAPDPEFAIVRRESAASEASAVDKWQGWIPWLIVAAVVIVWTALKIFAIGQVNLPWPGLDKAISITLYDNKPYAAIWQFQPLATGTGILVAAILTALACGVGVEGFAKCAVRTAQQIWIAVVTVCFIVGLAFLMNYSGLAYTLGLGVASVGGLFVLLSPFLGWIAVFLSGSDTSGNALFGNLQVVASRQLGLNPLLFAATNSSGGVMGKMISPQNIATGVSVTALKGREGSVFARTFPHSVILTIILGLLVALQQFVIPWIIPAVGGP
;
A
#
# COMPACT_ATOMS: atom_id res chain seq x y z
N LEU A 1 9.36 4.86 10.38
CA LEU A 1 9.81 3.57 9.79
C LEU A 1 11.32 3.48 9.55
N PRO A 2 12.01 4.45 8.90
CA PRO A 2 13.46 4.34 8.63
C PRO A 2 14.31 4.07 9.89
N PHE A 3 14.03 4.79 10.98
CA PHE A 3 14.66 4.57 12.29
C PHE A 3 14.45 3.14 12.82
N TYR A 4 13.23 2.63 12.72
CA TYR A 4 12.89 1.30 13.22
C TYR A 4 13.60 0.20 12.42
N VAL A 5 13.58 0.29 11.08
CA VAL A 5 14.28 -0.66 10.21
C VAL A 5 15.78 -0.68 10.50
N MET A 6 16.40 0.50 10.64
CA MET A 6 17.83 0.57 10.97
C MET A 6 18.15 0.07 12.37
N PHE A 7 17.28 0.31 13.34
CA PHE A 7 17.43 -0.25 14.68
C PHE A 7 17.37 -1.79 14.66
N VAL A 8 16.46 -2.38 13.88
CA VAL A 8 16.36 -3.84 13.72
C VAL A 8 17.58 -4.42 13.00
N TYR A 9 18.14 -3.69 12.03
CA TYR A 9 19.28 -4.17 11.22
C TYR A 9 20.64 -4.03 11.93
N GLY A 10 20.95 -2.85 12.46
CA GLY A 10 22.27 -2.52 13.02
C GLY A 10 22.24 -1.94 14.45
N GLY A 11 21.09 -2.01 15.11
CA GLY A 11 20.93 -1.58 16.49
C GLY A 11 21.02 -0.06 16.70
N ALA A 12 21.12 0.34 17.97
CA ALA A 12 21.21 1.75 18.36
C ALA A 12 22.49 2.43 17.83
N ARG A 13 23.58 1.67 17.64
CA ARG A 13 24.83 2.17 17.08
C ARG A 13 24.63 2.69 15.66
N SER A 14 24.05 1.88 14.78
CA SER A 14 23.78 2.30 13.40
C SER A 14 22.80 3.47 13.36
N VAL A 15 21.74 3.46 14.18
CA VAL A 15 20.83 4.60 14.26
C VAL A 15 21.57 5.89 14.63
N ARG A 16 22.44 5.88 15.65
CA ARG A 16 23.23 7.07 16.02
C ARG A 16 24.22 7.50 14.93
N ALA A 17 24.74 6.57 14.14
CA ALA A 17 25.67 6.89 13.07
C ALA A 17 24.99 7.58 11.89
N ILE A 18 23.75 7.18 11.55
CA ILE A 18 23.06 7.66 10.35
C ILE A 18 21.73 8.37 10.61
N TRP A 19 21.44 8.76 11.85
CA TRP A 19 20.20 9.45 12.22
C TRP A 19 19.87 10.67 11.35
N PRO A 20 20.84 11.49 10.85
CA PRO A 20 20.50 12.63 10.00
C PRO A 20 19.86 12.17 8.69
N ALA A 21 20.42 11.14 8.04
CA ALA A 21 19.86 10.59 6.81
C ALA A 21 18.48 9.94 7.04
N LEU A 22 18.29 9.28 8.19
CA LEU A 22 16.99 8.67 8.55
C LEU A 22 15.92 9.72 8.82
N LEU A 23 16.30 10.82 9.46
CA LEU A 23 15.42 11.97 9.70
C LEU A 23 15.07 12.65 8.39
N VAL A 24 16.05 12.87 7.51
CA VAL A 24 15.82 13.45 6.19
C VAL A 24 14.86 12.56 5.42
N ALA A 25 15.18 11.28 5.21
CA ALA A 25 14.35 10.37 4.43
C ALA A 25 12.92 10.21 4.99
N GLY A 26 12.78 10.00 6.30
CA GLY A 26 11.47 9.85 6.94
C GLY A 26 10.69 11.16 7.01
N GLY A 27 11.37 12.27 7.34
CA GLY A 27 10.78 13.59 7.49
C GLY A 27 10.32 14.17 6.16
N SER A 28 11.15 14.11 5.12
CA SER A 28 10.75 14.54 3.77
C SER A 28 9.60 13.71 3.23
N PHE A 29 9.59 12.39 3.47
CA PHE A 29 8.45 11.56 3.08
C PHE A 29 7.17 11.99 3.80
N ALA A 30 7.21 12.14 5.13
CA ALA A 30 6.05 12.54 5.91
C ALA A 30 5.52 13.94 5.52
N VAL A 31 6.41 14.92 5.32
CA VAL A 31 6.05 16.28 4.90
C VAL A 31 5.44 16.26 3.50
N CYS A 32 6.10 15.62 2.53
CA CYS A 32 5.56 15.53 1.17
C CYS A 32 4.23 14.77 1.13
N GLN A 33 4.09 13.70 1.93
CA GLN A 33 2.84 12.96 2.06
C GLN A 33 1.72 13.84 2.62
N PHE A 34 1.99 14.56 3.72
CA PHE A 34 1.04 15.50 4.32
C PHE A 34 0.62 16.60 3.34
N VAL A 35 1.58 17.20 2.63
CA VAL A 35 1.29 18.27 1.67
C VAL A 35 0.47 17.72 0.49
N ALA A 36 0.86 16.57 -0.06
CA ALA A 36 0.19 15.98 -1.21
C ALA A 36 -1.24 15.54 -0.85
N SER A 37 -1.46 14.94 0.31
CA SER A 37 -2.78 14.46 0.72
C SER A 37 -3.76 15.58 1.05
N ASN A 38 -3.28 16.68 1.65
CA ASN A 38 -4.14 17.78 2.09
C ASN A 38 -4.34 18.87 1.05
N PHE A 39 -3.34 19.13 0.19
CA PHE A 39 -3.35 20.30 -0.70
C PHE A 39 -3.26 20.00 -2.20
N ILE A 40 -2.87 18.78 -2.60
CA ILE A 40 -2.70 18.44 -4.03
C ILE A 40 -3.75 17.44 -4.49
N ASN A 41 -3.58 16.16 -4.16
CA ASN A 41 -4.46 15.08 -4.56
C ASN A 41 -4.14 13.81 -3.76
N TYR A 42 -5.17 13.24 -3.10
CA TYR A 42 -5.02 12.02 -2.33
C TYR A 42 -4.56 10.82 -3.17
N SER A 43 -4.90 10.76 -4.46
CA SER A 43 -4.56 9.67 -5.39
C SER A 43 -3.08 9.61 -5.76
N LEU A 44 -2.35 10.72 -5.62
CA LEU A 44 -0.92 10.83 -5.98
C LEU A 44 0.01 10.92 -4.77
N THR A 45 -0.56 10.87 -3.55
CA THR A 45 0.15 11.18 -2.31
C THR A 45 1.46 10.42 -2.18
N ASP A 46 1.43 9.09 -2.29
CA ASP A 46 2.61 8.26 -2.05
C ASP A 46 3.64 8.36 -3.20
N VAL A 47 3.19 8.64 -4.43
CA VAL A 47 4.08 8.86 -5.58
C VAL A 47 4.88 10.16 -5.37
N LEU A 48 4.20 11.25 -5.01
CA LEU A 48 4.84 12.53 -4.77
C LEU A 48 5.72 12.47 -3.51
N ALA A 49 5.27 11.80 -2.44
CA ALA A 49 6.02 11.64 -1.21
C ALA A 49 7.31 10.83 -1.40
N SER A 50 7.25 9.72 -2.14
CA SER A 50 8.41 8.88 -2.42
C SER A 50 9.43 9.59 -3.32
N LEU A 51 9.00 10.25 -4.40
CA LEU A 51 9.88 11.00 -5.30
C LEU A 51 10.52 12.20 -4.61
N GLY A 52 9.73 12.97 -3.86
CA GLY A 52 10.22 14.10 -3.08
C GLY A 52 11.23 13.64 -2.03
N SER A 53 10.92 12.58 -1.28
CA SER A 53 11.84 12.02 -0.29
C SER A 53 13.13 11.48 -0.91
N LEU A 54 13.03 10.80 -2.04
CA LEU A 54 14.20 10.32 -2.77
C LEU A 54 15.10 11.48 -3.21
N ALA A 55 14.55 12.52 -3.84
CA ALA A 55 15.31 13.68 -4.30
C ALA A 55 16.01 14.40 -3.14
N VAL A 56 15.27 14.64 -2.03
CA VAL A 56 15.82 15.30 -0.84
C VAL A 56 16.90 14.44 -0.18
N THR A 57 16.69 13.13 -0.07
CA THR A 57 17.66 12.21 0.54
C THR A 57 18.92 12.11 -0.30
N LEU A 58 18.81 11.98 -1.63
CA LEU A 58 19.96 11.95 -2.53
C LEU A 58 20.73 13.27 -2.48
N GLY A 59 20.04 14.41 -2.56
CA GLY A 59 20.63 15.74 -2.43
C GLY A 59 21.37 15.91 -1.11
N PHE A 60 20.74 15.51 0.00
CA PHE A 60 21.38 15.53 1.31
C PHE A 60 22.65 14.69 1.36
N LEU A 61 22.65 13.48 0.78
CA LEU A 61 23.81 12.58 0.75
C LEU A 61 24.97 13.07 -0.15
N THR A 62 24.72 14.04 -1.04
CA THR A 62 25.81 14.72 -1.77
C THR A 62 26.61 15.66 -0.87
N ILE A 63 25.95 16.24 0.14
CA ILE A 63 26.51 17.22 1.06
C ILE A 63 27.03 16.52 2.33
N TRP A 64 26.23 15.65 2.91
CA TRP A 64 26.54 14.91 4.13
C TRP A 64 26.80 13.45 3.80
N LYS A 65 27.98 12.94 4.16
CA LYS A 65 28.34 11.54 3.96
C LYS A 65 28.52 10.85 5.31
N PRO A 66 27.86 9.71 5.55
CA PRO A 66 28.05 8.96 6.78
C PRO A 66 29.49 8.46 6.87
N ALA A 67 30.02 8.38 8.10
CA ALA A 67 31.32 7.76 8.32
C ALA A 67 31.26 6.28 7.88
N PRO A 68 32.25 5.78 7.11
CA PRO A 68 32.29 4.38 6.72
C PRO A 68 32.34 3.48 7.96
N ASP A 69 31.45 2.50 8.03
CA ASP A 69 31.50 1.46 9.06
C ASP A 69 32.11 0.19 8.46
N PRO A 70 33.30 -0.27 8.93
CA PRO A 70 33.94 -1.48 8.44
C PRO A 70 33.06 -2.72 8.53
N GLU A 71 32.17 -2.78 9.53
CA GLU A 71 31.26 -3.91 9.76
C GLU A 71 30.22 -4.06 8.65
N PHE A 72 29.81 -2.94 8.05
CA PHE A 72 28.83 -2.89 6.96
C PHE A 72 29.48 -2.56 5.60
N ALA A 73 30.81 -2.62 5.53
CA ALA A 73 31.52 -2.39 4.28
C ALA A 73 31.09 -3.46 3.26
N ILE A 74 30.57 -3.01 2.12
CA ILE A 74 30.29 -3.91 1.01
C ILE A 74 31.64 -4.38 0.49
N VAL A 75 32.07 -5.57 0.94
CA VAL A 75 33.22 -6.26 0.37
C VAL A 75 32.83 -6.61 -1.05
N ARG A 76 33.22 -5.76 -1.99
CA ARG A 76 33.11 -6.05 -3.41
C ARG A 76 34.06 -7.22 -3.65
N ARG A 77 33.56 -8.46 -3.50
CA ARG A 77 34.23 -9.61 -4.08
C ARG A 77 34.47 -9.23 -5.52
N GLU A 78 35.73 -9.25 -5.94
CA GLU A 78 36.13 -9.22 -7.33
C GLU A 78 35.57 -10.48 -8.00
N SER A 79 34.24 -10.54 -8.17
CA SER A 79 33.61 -11.44 -9.08
C SER A 79 34.09 -10.96 -10.44
N ALA A 80 35.00 -11.74 -11.01
CA ALA A 80 35.58 -11.67 -12.35
C ALA A 80 35.02 -10.50 -13.17
N ALA A 81 35.86 -9.49 -13.41
CA ALA A 81 35.64 -8.36 -14.31
C ALA A 81 34.34 -8.49 -15.12
N SER A 82 33.21 -8.12 -14.51
CA SER A 82 32.00 -7.89 -15.27
C SER A 82 32.40 -6.75 -16.19
N GLU A 83 32.50 -7.03 -17.49
CA GLU A 83 32.56 -6.01 -18.52
C GLU A 83 31.67 -4.87 -18.07
N ALA A 84 32.24 -3.66 -18.00
CA ALA A 84 31.49 -2.50 -17.56
C ALA A 84 30.19 -2.49 -18.37
N SER A 85 29.05 -2.63 -17.68
CA SER A 85 27.73 -2.64 -18.30
C SER A 85 27.71 -1.57 -19.38
N ALA A 86 27.54 -1.97 -20.65
CA ALA A 86 27.51 -1.06 -21.80
C ALA A 86 26.35 -0.03 -21.72
N VAL A 87 25.48 -0.21 -20.73
CA VAL A 87 24.33 0.64 -20.39
C VAL A 87 24.75 1.57 -19.25
N ASP A 88 24.58 2.88 -19.47
CA ASP A 88 24.87 3.89 -18.47
C ASP A 88 24.02 3.69 -17.21
N LYS A 89 24.61 3.92 -16.03
CA LYS A 89 23.94 3.75 -14.73
C LYS A 89 22.65 4.57 -14.59
N TRP A 90 22.53 5.69 -15.31
CA TRP A 90 21.34 6.54 -15.26
C TRP A 90 20.14 5.88 -15.98
N GLN A 91 20.38 5.01 -16.96
CA GLN A 91 19.31 4.37 -17.75
C GLN A 91 18.46 3.42 -16.90
N GLY A 92 18.98 2.94 -15.76
CA GLY A 92 18.19 2.18 -14.79
C GLY A 92 17.04 2.98 -14.15
N TRP A 93 17.07 4.30 -14.22
CA TRP A 93 16.01 5.17 -13.71
C TRP A 93 14.88 5.41 -14.71
N ILE A 94 15.10 5.13 -16.00
CA ILE A 94 14.13 5.41 -17.07
C ILE A 94 12.74 4.81 -16.77
N PRO A 95 12.60 3.52 -16.41
CA PRO A 95 11.28 2.94 -16.13
C PRO A 95 10.54 3.67 -15.01
N TRP A 96 11.25 4.03 -13.93
CA TRP A 96 10.68 4.69 -12.77
C TRP A 96 10.24 6.12 -13.08
N LEU A 97 11.05 6.87 -13.83
CA LEU A 97 10.72 8.23 -14.25
C LEU A 97 9.53 8.26 -15.21
N ILE A 98 9.48 7.34 -16.18
CA ILE A 98 8.38 7.24 -17.14
C ILE A 98 7.09 6.87 -16.41
N VAL A 99 7.10 5.85 -15.55
CA VAL A 99 5.91 5.46 -14.78
C VAL A 99 5.42 6.61 -13.90
N ALA A 100 6.32 7.27 -13.17
CA ALA A 100 5.97 8.43 -12.35
C ALA A 100 5.33 9.55 -13.19
N ALA A 101 5.98 9.95 -14.29
CA ALA A 101 5.49 11.01 -15.15
C ALA A 101 4.12 10.66 -15.77
N VAL A 102 3.97 9.46 -16.31
CA VAL A 102 2.71 9.00 -16.91
C VAL A 102 1.61 8.99 -15.88
N VAL A 103 1.82 8.41 -14.69
CA VAL A 103 0.77 8.34 -13.64
C VAL A 103 0.39 9.74 -13.16
N ILE A 104 1.37 10.64 -12.95
CA ILE A 104 1.10 12.04 -12.57
C ILE A 104 0.23 12.72 -13.63
N VAL A 105 0.60 12.60 -14.91
CA VAL A 105 -0.16 13.19 -16.02
C VAL A 105 -1.54 12.55 -16.14
N TRP A 106 -1.65 11.23 -16.05
CA TRP A 106 -2.90 10.48 -16.17
C TRP A 106 -3.92 10.90 -15.11
N THR A 107 -3.45 11.08 -13.88
CA THR A 107 -4.30 11.50 -12.76
C THR A 107 -4.58 12.99 -12.78
N ALA A 108 -3.58 13.84 -13.04
CA ALA A 108 -3.75 15.29 -13.08
C ALA A 108 -4.73 15.73 -14.18
N LEU A 109 -4.65 15.10 -15.36
CA LEU A 109 -5.54 15.37 -16.50
C LEU A 109 -6.84 14.55 -16.46
N LYS A 110 -7.07 13.75 -15.40
CA LYS A 110 -8.25 12.88 -15.25
C LYS A 110 -8.51 11.97 -16.47
N ILE A 111 -7.46 11.52 -17.16
CA ILE A 111 -7.57 10.61 -18.30
C ILE A 111 -8.31 9.34 -17.90
N PHE A 112 -8.15 8.93 -16.64
CA PHE A 112 -8.84 7.79 -16.06
C PHE A 112 -10.37 7.88 -16.10
N ALA A 113 -10.96 9.08 -16.13
CA ALA A 113 -12.40 9.28 -16.15
C ALA A 113 -12.97 9.31 -17.58
N ILE A 114 -12.12 9.39 -18.61
CA ILE A 114 -12.55 9.45 -20.01
C ILE A 114 -13.19 8.11 -20.39
N GLY A 115 -14.45 8.15 -20.83
CA GLY A 115 -15.23 6.96 -21.15
C GLY A 115 -15.69 6.17 -19.93
N GLN A 116 -15.60 6.74 -18.72
CA GLN A 116 -16.17 6.11 -17.53
C GLN A 116 -17.69 6.09 -17.64
N VAL A 117 -18.27 4.90 -17.46
CA VAL A 117 -19.73 4.69 -17.44
C VAL A 117 -20.09 3.91 -16.19
N ASN A 118 -21.02 4.44 -15.42
CA ASN A 118 -21.57 3.78 -14.25
C ASN A 118 -22.78 2.94 -14.70
N LEU A 119 -22.61 1.62 -14.71
CA LEU A 119 -23.63 0.68 -15.15
C LEU A 119 -24.29 0.04 -13.92
N PRO A 120 -25.61 0.25 -13.71
CA PRO A 120 -26.37 -0.50 -12.71
C PRO A 120 -26.28 -1.99 -13.04
N TRP A 121 -25.91 -2.81 -12.05
CA TRP A 121 -25.76 -4.23 -12.27
C TRP A 121 -27.14 -4.86 -12.48
N PRO A 122 -27.39 -5.50 -13.65
CA PRO A 122 -28.71 -6.05 -13.96
C PRO A 122 -29.19 -7.04 -12.90
N GLY A 123 -30.40 -6.84 -12.40
CA GLY A 123 -31.03 -7.72 -11.40
C GLY A 123 -30.50 -7.60 -9.97
N LEU A 124 -29.50 -6.75 -9.70
CA LEU A 124 -28.95 -6.55 -8.35
C LEU A 124 -29.03 -5.11 -7.86
N ASP A 125 -28.92 -4.12 -8.75
CA ASP A 125 -28.95 -2.70 -8.32
C ASP A 125 -30.25 -2.39 -7.56
N LYS A 126 -30.10 -1.92 -6.32
CA LYS A 126 -31.20 -1.59 -5.40
C LYS A 126 -32.15 -2.75 -5.06
N ALA A 127 -31.80 -3.99 -5.42
CA ALA A 127 -32.59 -5.17 -5.08
C ALA A 127 -32.45 -5.58 -3.60
N ILE A 128 -31.39 -5.10 -2.94
CA ILE A 128 -31.05 -5.42 -1.55
C ILE A 128 -31.22 -4.16 -0.72
N SER A 129 -31.90 -4.28 0.43
CA SER A 129 -31.92 -3.24 1.45
C SER A 129 -31.18 -3.73 2.68
N ILE A 130 -30.39 -2.86 3.30
CA ILE A 130 -29.67 -3.17 4.53
C ILE A 130 -30.32 -2.38 5.66
N THR A 131 -30.81 -3.10 6.67
CA THR A 131 -31.65 -2.54 7.75
C THR A 131 -30.98 -1.39 8.50
N LEU A 132 -29.67 -1.42 8.65
CA LEU A 132 -28.93 -0.40 9.40
C LEU A 132 -28.57 0.87 8.63
N TYR A 133 -28.84 0.91 7.33
CA TYR A 133 -28.73 2.12 6.53
C TYR A 133 -30.10 2.74 6.32
N ASP A 134 -30.94 2.76 7.36
CA ASP A 134 -32.34 3.22 7.30
C ASP A 134 -33.17 2.50 6.23
N ASN A 135 -32.93 1.19 6.03
CA ASN A 135 -33.51 0.37 4.95
C ASN A 135 -33.28 0.95 3.54
N LYS A 136 -32.24 1.77 3.33
CA LYS A 136 -31.94 2.32 2.01
C LYS A 136 -31.56 1.19 1.04
N PRO A 137 -32.13 1.19 -0.18
CA PRO A 137 -31.70 0.28 -1.23
C PRO A 137 -30.20 0.45 -1.51
N TYR A 138 -29.46 -0.65 -1.43
CA TYR A 138 -28.02 -0.68 -1.59
C TYR A 138 -27.69 -0.70 -3.09
N ALA A 139 -26.94 0.31 -3.54
CA ALA A 139 -26.58 0.46 -4.95
C ALA A 139 -25.57 -0.61 -5.36
N ALA A 140 -25.83 -1.28 -6.48
CA ALA A 140 -24.90 -2.20 -7.12
C ALA A 140 -24.52 -1.63 -8.48
N ILE A 141 -23.52 -0.75 -8.47
CA ILE A 141 -23.08 -0.02 -9.66
C ILE A 141 -21.69 -0.52 -10.04
N TRP A 142 -21.57 -1.10 -11.23
CA TRP A 142 -20.27 -1.36 -11.82
C TRP A 142 -19.75 -0.10 -12.52
N GLN A 143 -18.62 0.41 -12.04
CA GLN A 143 -17.94 1.53 -12.67
C GLN A 143 -17.05 1.00 -13.79
N PHE A 144 -17.56 0.99 -15.02
CA PHE A 144 -16.76 0.66 -16.19
C PHE A 144 -15.81 1.81 -16.49
N GLN A 145 -14.50 1.56 -16.42
CA GLN A 145 -13.48 2.58 -16.54
C GLN A 145 -12.33 2.08 -17.44
N PRO A 146 -12.43 2.23 -18.77
CA PRO A 146 -11.50 1.62 -19.73
C PRO A 146 -10.09 2.20 -19.64
N LEU A 147 -9.98 3.47 -19.24
CA LEU A 147 -8.70 4.18 -19.09
C LEU A 147 -8.24 4.28 -17.63
N ALA A 148 -8.72 3.37 -16.76
CA ALA A 148 -8.30 3.29 -15.37
C ALA A 148 -6.77 3.29 -15.21
N THR A 149 -6.30 3.50 -13.98
CA THR A 149 -4.86 3.66 -13.66
C THR A 149 -3.99 2.52 -14.23
N GLY A 150 -4.52 1.29 -14.30
CA GLY A 150 -3.83 0.16 -14.93
C GLY A 150 -3.47 0.38 -16.41
N THR A 151 -4.35 1.05 -17.18
CA THR A 151 -4.09 1.42 -18.58
C THR A 151 -2.97 2.45 -18.68
N GLY A 152 -2.90 3.40 -17.75
CA GLY A 152 -1.78 4.34 -17.65
C GLY A 152 -0.44 3.63 -17.39
N ILE A 153 -0.43 2.60 -16.53
CA ILE A 153 0.77 1.78 -16.28
C ILE A 153 1.17 0.98 -17.52
N LEU A 154 0.20 0.45 -18.29
CA LEU A 154 0.48 -0.22 -19.56
C LEU A 154 1.13 0.73 -20.56
N VAL A 155 0.64 1.97 -20.68
CA VAL A 155 1.24 3.00 -21.52
C VAL A 155 2.66 3.32 -21.06
N ALA A 156 2.89 3.46 -19.74
CA ALA A 156 4.23 3.68 -19.20
C ALA A 156 5.20 2.52 -19.52
N ALA A 157 4.72 1.27 -19.47
CA ALA A 157 5.50 0.10 -19.83
C ALA A 157 5.89 0.10 -21.32
N ILE A 158 4.95 0.47 -22.21
CA ILE A 158 5.21 0.60 -23.65
C ILE A 158 6.24 1.72 -23.91
N LEU A 159 6.06 2.90 -23.31
CA LEU A 159 7.00 4.02 -23.44
C LEU A 159 8.39 3.66 -22.91
N THR A 160 8.46 2.90 -21.82
CA THR A 160 9.72 2.39 -21.28
C THR A 160 10.39 1.42 -22.25
N ALA A 161 9.63 0.49 -22.84
CA ALA A 161 10.16 -0.47 -23.80
C ALA A 161 10.71 0.22 -25.06
N LEU A 162 10.05 1.28 -25.52
CA LEU A 162 10.52 2.14 -26.62
C LEU A 162 11.80 2.89 -26.23
N ALA A 163 11.83 3.51 -25.04
CA ALA A 163 12.99 4.26 -24.56
C ALA A 163 14.23 3.36 -24.33
N CYS A 164 14.02 2.11 -23.92
CA CYS A 164 15.08 1.13 -23.71
C CYS A 164 15.43 0.31 -24.97
N GLY A 165 14.73 0.51 -26.09
CA GLY A 165 15.03 -0.18 -27.35
C GLY A 165 14.83 -1.70 -27.32
N VAL A 166 13.93 -2.21 -26.48
CA VAL A 166 13.75 -3.67 -26.23
C VAL A 166 13.15 -4.40 -27.45
N GLY A 167 12.51 -3.66 -28.37
CA GLY A 167 11.80 -4.22 -29.52
C GLY A 167 10.48 -4.92 -29.15
N VAL A 168 9.65 -5.20 -30.15
CA VAL A 168 8.30 -5.78 -29.95
C VAL A 168 8.39 -7.21 -29.43
N GLU A 169 9.29 -8.02 -29.97
CA GLU A 169 9.48 -9.42 -29.55
C GLU A 169 9.97 -9.50 -28.09
N GLY A 170 10.93 -8.65 -27.72
CA GLY A 170 11.43 -8.57 -26.34
C GLY A 170 10.33 -8.14 -25.38
N PHE A 171 9.55 -7.11 -25.73
CA PHE A 171 8.42 -6.66 -24.92
C PHE A 171 7.37 -7.77 -24.76
N ALA A 172 6.99 -8.48 -25.83
CA ALA A 172 6.03 -9.57 -25.77
C ALA A 172 6.52 -10.73 -24.88
N LYS A 173 7.80 -11.12 -24.99
CA LYS A 173 8.42 -12.12 -24.11
C LYS A 173 8.36 -11.70 -22.64
N CYS A 174 8.68 -10.43 -22.34
CA CYS A 174 8.57 -9.88 -20.98
C CYS A 174 7.12 -9.87 -20.48
N ALA A 175 6.16 -9.48 -21.32
CA ALA A 175 4.74 -9.44 -20.98
C ALA A 175 4.20 -10.84 -20.66
N VAL A 176 4.49 -11.84 -21.50
CA VAL A 176 4.09 -13.23 -21.28
C VAL A 176 4.71 -13.80 -20.01
N ARG A 177 6.02 -13.59 -19.81
CA ARG A 177 6.71 -14.05 -18.60
C ARG A 177 6.11 -13.42 -17.34
N THR A 178 5.80 -12.13 -17.39
CA THR A 178 5.16 -11.41 -16.28
C THR A 178 3.75 -11.95 -16.02
N ALA A 179 2.95 -12.17 -17.06
CA ALA A 179 1.60 -12.72 -16.94
C ALA A 179 1.61 -14.12 -16.29
N GLN A 180 2.52 -15.00 -16.72
CA GLN A 180 2.72 -16.32 -16.12
C GLN A 180 3.14 -16.22 -14.64
N GLN A 181 4.00 -15.26 -14.30
CA GLN A 181 4.47 -15.05 -12.93
C GLN A 181 3.36 -14.57 -11.98
N ILE A 182 2.45 -13.72 -12.45
CA ILE A 182 1.42 -13.11 -11.58
C ILE A 182 0.03 -13.75 -11.70
N TRP A 183 -0.21 -14.69 -12.61
CA TRP A 183 -1.55 -15.24 -12.90
C TRP A 183 -2.27 -15.77 -11.66
N ILE A 184 -1.57 -16.52 -10.79
CA ILE A 184 -2.17 -17.04 -9.55
C ILE A 184 -2.60 -15.87 -8.62
N ALA A 185 -1.78 -14.81 -8.54
CA ALA A 185 -2.11 -13.63 -7.76
C ALA A 185 -3.34 -12.89 -8.34
N VAL A 186 -3.44 -12.77 -9.67
CA VAL A 186 -4.61 -12.16 -10.35
C VAL A 186 -5.89 -12.92 -10.01
N VAL A 187 -5.89 -14.25 -10.19
CA VAL A 187 -7.05 -15.10 -9.88
C VAL A 187 -7.44 -14.96 -8.40
N THR A 188 -6.46 -14.96 -7.50
CA THR A 188 -6.69 -14.80 -6.06
C THR A 188 -7.35 -13.46 -5.74
N VAL A 189 -6.86 -12.36 -6.31
CA VAL A 189 -7.45 -11.03 -6.12
C VAL A 189 -8.88 -10.97 -6.66
N CYS A 190 -9.15 -11.55 -7.83
CA CYS A 190 -10.50 -11.61 -8.39
C CYS A 190 -11.48 -12.32 -7.44
N PHE A 191 -11.09 -13.46 -6.87
CA PHE A 191 -11.94 -14.18 -5.91
C PHE A 191 -12.13 -13.41 -4.60
N ILE A 192 -11.08 -12.75 -4.08
CA ILE A 192 -11.20 -11.97 -2.84
C ILE A 192 -12.12 -10.75 -3.03
N VAL A 193 -11.97 -10.03 -4.15
CA VAL A 193 -12.86 -8.91 -4.49
C VAL A 193 -14.29 -9.40 -4.70
N GLY A 194 -14.47 -10.54 -5.37
CA GLY A 194 -15.78 -11.17 -5.53
C GLY A 194 -16.43 -11.55 -4.19
N LEU A 195 -15.66 -12.16 -3.28
CA LEU A 195 -16.09 -12.48 -1.93
C LEU A 195 -16.45 -11.21 -1.14
N ALA A 196 -15.66 -10.15 -1.26
CA ALA A 196 -15.94 -8.87 -0.62
C ALA A 196 -17.28 -8.29 -1.10
N PHE A 197 -17.54 -8.28 -2.41
CA PHE A 197 -18.85 -7.87 -2.94
C PHE A 197 -19.97 -8.77 -2.41
N LEU A 198 -19.79 -10.09 -2.43
CA LEU A 198 -20.76 -11.04 -1.88
C LEU A 198 -21.05 -10.76 -0.40
N MET A 199 -20.02 -10.52 0.42
CA MET A 199 -20.17 -10.21 1.84
C MET A 199 -20.89 -8.88 2.10
N ASN A 200 -20.65 -7.87 1.26
CA ASN A 200 -21.33 -6.58 1.36
C ASN A 200 -22.80 -6.69 0.96
N TYR A 201 -23.10 -7.29 -0.20
CA TYR A 201 -24.46 -7.45 -0.70
C TYR A 201 -25.28 -8.44 0.14
N SER A 202 -24.70 -9.53 0.65
CA SER A 202 -25.41 -10.46 1.55
C SER A 202 -25.62 -9.94 2.97
N GLY A 203 -25.06 -8.77 3.32
CA GLY A 203 -25.11 -8.22 4.68
C GLY A 203 -24.19 -8.90 5.68
N LEU A 204 -23.36 -9.87 5.28
CA LEU A 204 -22.39 -10.53 6.18
C LEU A 204 -21.40 -9.55 6.80
N ALA A 205 -20.85 -8.63 5.99
CA ALA A 205 -19.91 -7.61 6.49
C ALA A 205 -20.55 -6.74 7.58
N TYR A 206 -21.86 -6.49 7.46
CA TYR A 206 -22.65 -5.74 8.41
C TYR A 206 -22.89 -6.52 9.71
N THR A 207 -23.32 -7.78 9.63
CA THR A 207 -23.52 -8.65 10.81
C THR A 207 -22.22 -8.82 11.60
N LEU A 208 -21.09 -8.99 10.91
CA LEU A 208 -19.78 -9.05 11.54
C LEU A 208 -19.41 -7.70 12.18
N GLY A 209 -19.72 -6.58 11.52
CA GLY A 209 -19.49 -5.23 12.06
C GLY A 209 -20.28 -4.98 13.34
N LEU A 210 -21.54 -5.41 13.41
CA LEU A 210 -22.35 -5.40 14.63
C LEU A 210 -21.76 -6.29 15.72
N GLY A 211 -21.37 -7.52 15.37
CA GLY A 211 -20.76 -8.46 16.32
C GLY A 211 -19.48 -7.88 16.93
N VAL A 212 -18.64 -7.27 16.10
CA VAL A 212 -17.41 -6.60 16.55
C VAL A 212 -17.72 -5.29 17.31
N ALA A 213 -18.81 -4.59 17.01
CA ALA A 213 -19.21 -3.42 17.83
C ALA A 213 -19.56 -3.82 19.27
N SER A 214 -19.97 -5.07 19.52
CA SER A 214 -20.33 -5.54 20.87
C SER A 214 -19.20 -5.49 21.90
N VAL A 215 -17.92 -5.46 21.47
CA VAL A 215 -16.77 -5.28 22.40
C VAL A 215 -16.61 -3.83 22.88
N GLY A 216 -17.46 -2.91 22.45
CA GLY A 216 -17.51 -1.55 22.99
C GLY A 216 -16.22 -0.75 22.72
N GLY A 217 -15.79 0.04 23.71
CA GLY A 217 -14.60 0.90 23.58
C GLY A 217 -13.29 0.15 23.26
N LEU A 218 -13.20 -1.15 23.56
CA LEU A 218 -12.04 -1.97 23.21
C LEU A 218 -11.85 -2.10 21.68
N PHE A 219 -12.91 -1.90 20.90
CA PHE A 219 -12.85 -1.87 19.44
C PHE A 219 -11.81 -0.87 18.92
N VAL A 220 -11.61 0.27 19.59
CA VAL A 220 -10.62 1.27 19.17
C VAL A 220 -9.22 0.67 19.09
N LEU A 221 -8.83 -0.12 20.09
CA LEU A 221 -7.51 -0.78 20.15
C LEU A 221 -7.43 -2.05 19.29
N LEU A 222 -8.56 -2.74 19.07
CA LEU A 222 -8.61 -3.97 18.26
C LEU A 222 -8.78 -3.70 16.77
N SER A 223 -9.30 -2.53 16.38
CA SER A 223 -9.56 -2.19 14.99
C SER A 223 -8.35 -2.33 14.06
N PRO A 224 -7.10 -1.95 14.42
CA PRO A 224 -5.97 -2.15 13.53
C PRO A 224 -5.67 -3.64 13.29
N PHE A 225 -5.96 -4.50 14.28
CA PHE A 225 -5.78 -5.95 14.14
C PHE A 225 -6.76 -6.58 13.13
N LEU A 226 -7.95 -6.00 12.94
CA LEU A 226 -8.85 -6.47 11.89
C LEU A 226 -8.24 -6.22 10.50
N GLY A 227 -7.71 -5.02 10.26
CA GLY A 227 -6.98 -4.72 9.04
C GLY A 227 -5.74 -5.61 8.86
N TRP A 228 -5.01 -5.82 9.95
CA TRP A 228 -3.84 -6.70 10.02
C TRP A 228 -4.19 -8.14 9.58
N ILE A 229 -5.27 -8.72 10.10
CA ILE A 229 -5.71 -10.09 9.73
C ILE A 229 -6.12 -10.11 8.25
N ALA A 230 -6.86 -9.10 7.78
CA ALA A 230 -7.31 -9.03 6.40
C ALA A 230 -6.14 -9.07 5.41
N VAL A 231 -5.08 -8.31 5.67
CA VAL A 231 -3.92 -8.22 4.78
C VAL A 231 -2.89 -9.31 5.05
N PHE A 232 -2.81 -9.86 6.27
CA PHE A 232 -2.03 -11.06 6.52
C PHE A 232 -2.51 -12.23 5.63
N LEU A 233 -3.84 -12.44 5.56
CA LEU A 233 -4.45 -13.51 4.77
C LEU A 233 -4.43 -13.22 3.26
N SER A 234 -4.69 -11.97 2.85
CA SER A 234 -4.82 -11.60 1.43
C SER A 234 -3.52 -11.13 0.76
N GLY A 235 -2.54 -10.69 1.56
CA GLY A 235 -1.29 -10.04 1.13
C GLY A 235 -1.43 -8.67 0.46
N SER A 236 -2.66 -8.13 0.36
CA SER A 236 -2.96 -6.90 -0.38
C SER A 236 -3.89 -6.00 0.42
N ASP A 237 -3.49 -4.73 0.60
CA ASP A 237 -4.32 -3.73 1.28
C ASP A 237 -5.62 -3.46 0.51
N THR A 238 -5.59 -3.47 -0.82
CA THR A 238 -6.80 -3.32 -1.65
C THR A 238 -7.80 -4.44 -1.35
N SER A 239 -7.31 -5.69 -1.31
CA SER A 239 -8.13 -6.86 -1.00
C SER A 239 -8.62 -6.85 0.46
N GLY A 240 -7.77 -6.47 1.41
CA GLY A 240 -8.13 -6.36 2.82
C GLY A 240 -9.14 -5.25 3.10
N ASN A 241 -9.03 -4.12 2.40
CA ASN A 241 -10.01 -3.02 2.46
C ASN A 241 -11.35 -3.42 1.85
N ALA A 242 -11.35 -4.17 0.74
CA ALA A 242 -12.58 -4.71 0.18
C ALA A 242 -13.27 -5.66 1.17
N LEU A 243 -12.51 -6.53 1.85
CA LEU A 243 -13.05 -7.50 2.81
C LEU A 243 -13.59 -6.85 4.08
N PHE A 244 -12.77 -6.08 4.80
CA PHE A 244 -13.09 -5.60 6.17
C PHE A 244 -13.21 -4.08 6.32
N GLY A 245 -12.96 -3.30 5.26
CA GLY A 245 -13.09 -1.84 5.33
C GLY A 245 -14.51 -1.40 5.68
N ASN A 246 -15.51 -1.95 5.00
CA ASN A 246 -16.92 -1.61 5.29
C ASN A 246 -17.36 -2.12 6.67
N LEU A 247 -16.86 -3.29 7.10
CA LEU A 247 -17.10 -3.82 8.46
C LEU A 247 -16.65 -2.80 9.52
N GLN A 248 -15.46 -2.21 9.36
CA GLN A 248 -14.93 -1.20 10.29
C GLN A 248 -15.77 0.07 10.31
N VAL A 249 -16.21 0.52 9.12
CA VAL A 249 -17.11 1.67 8.99
C VAL A 249 -18.44 1.40 9.70
N VAL A 250 -19.03 0.22 9.53
CA VAL A 250 -20.26 -0.18 10.22
C VAL A 250 -20.06 -0.19 11.74
N ALA A 251 -19.00 -0.86 12.23
CA ALA A 251 -18.72 -0.95 13.66
C ALA A 251 -18.48 0.43 14.29
N SER A 252 -17.75 1.30 13.62
CA SER A 252 -17.49 2.67 14.09
C SER A 252 -18.78 3.49 14.24
N ARG A 253 -19.71 3.40 13.27
CA ARG A 253 -21.01 4.10 13.35
C ARG A 253 -21.83 3.64 14.54
N GLN A 254 -21.81 2.35 14.83
CA GLN A 254 -22.54 1.79 15.97
C GLN A 254 -21.99 2.23 17.32
N LEU A 255 -20.69 2.49 17.38
CA LEU A 255 -20.00 2.94 18.58
C LEU A 255 -19.93 4.47 18.69
N GLY A 256 -20.53 5.22 17.75
CA GLY A 256 -20.42 6.68 17.71
C GLY A 256 -19.00 7.19 17.45
N LEU A 257 -18.16 6.38 16.79
CA LEU A 257 -16.78 6.69 16.45
C LEU A 257 -16.68 7.26 15.02
N ASN A 258 -15.55 7.90 14.69
CA ASN A 258 -15.38 8.53 13.39
C ASN A 258 -15.19 7.49 12.27
N PRO A 259 -16.12 7.35 11.30
CA PRO A 259 -16.01 6.28 10.30
C PRO A 259 -14.85 6.42 9.32
N LEU A 260 -14.41 7.66 9.04
CA LEU A 260 -13.24 7.91 8.21
C LEU A 260 -11.98 7.39 8.91
N LEU A 261 -11.83 7.67 10.21
CA LEU A 261 -10.69 7.20 10.98
C LEU A 261 -10.61 5.67 10.93
N PHE A 262 -11.72 4.97 11.17
CA PHE A 262 -11.72 3.50 11.20
C PHE A 262 -11.58 2.85 9.80
N ALA A 263 -12.02 3.52 8.74
CA ALA A 263 -11.67 3.12 7.37
C ALA A 263 -10.15 3.24 7.12
N ALA A 264 -9.54 4.35 7.55
CA ALA A 264 -8.09 4.56 7.45
C ALA A 264 -7.29 3.59 8.35
N THR A 265 -7.81 3.28 9.54
CA THR A 265 -7.24 2.30 10.47
C THR A 265 -7.19 0.91 9.86
N ASN A 266 -8.23 0.50 9.11
CA ASN A 266 -8.22 -0.79 8.42
C ASN A 266 -7.04 -0.88 7.44
N SER A 267 -6.85 0.15 6.62
CA SER A 267 -5.74 0.18 5.66
C SER A 267 -4.39 0.26 6.36
N SER A 268 -4.27 1.06 7.43
CA SER A 268 -3.02 1.24 8.18
C SER A 268 -2.61 -0.03 8.95
N GLY A 269 -3.58 -0.72 9.55
CA GLY A 269 -3.38 -2.02 10.19
C GLY A 269 -3.01 -3.10 9.17
N GLY A 270 -3.61 -3.02 7.98
CA GLY A 270 -3.27 -3.83 6.82
C GLY A 270 -1.79 -3.81 6.47
N VAL A 271 -1.19 -2.61 6.41
CA VAL A 271 0.25 -2.45 6.14
C VAL A 271 1.11 -3.19 7.17
N MET A 272 0.71 -3.21 8.44
CA MET A 272 1.44 -3.96 9.48
C MET A 272 1.33 -5.47 9.26
N GLY A 273 0.15 -5.97 8.88
CA GLY A 273 -0.07 -7.39 8.54
C GLY A 273 0.62 -7.82 7.25
N LYS A 274 0.82 -6.90 6.31
CA LYS A 274 1.49 -7.13 5.04
C LYS A 274 2.92 -7.67 5.18
N MET A 275 3.60 -7.28 6.27
CA MET A 275 4.95 -7.71 6.61
C MET A 275 5.07 -9.23 6.83
N ILE A 276 3.98 -9.87 7.23
CA ILE A 276 3.93 -11.29 7.58
C ILE A 276 3.08 -12.11 6.62
N SER A 277 2.58 -11.51 5.54
CA SER A 277 1.75 -12.25 4.59
C SER A 277 2.59 -13.30 3.85
N PRO A 278 2.07 -14.53 3.67
CA PRO A 278 2.83 -15.60 3.02
C PRO A 278 3.32 -15.22 1.61
N GLN A 279 2.52 -14.49 0.84
CA GLN A 279 2.86 -14.09 -0.53
C GLN A 279 4.04 -13.10 -0.56
N ASN A 280 4.07 -12.12 0.36
CA ASN A 280 5.15 -11.14 0.40
C ASN A 280 6.44 -11.76 0.94
N ILE A 281 6.34 -12.62 1.95
CA ILE A 281 7.49 -13.37 2.46
C ILE A 281 8.06 -14.23 1.34
N ALA A 282 7.24 -15.06 0.68
CA ALA A 282 7.68 -15.95 -0.39
C ALA A 282 8.35 -15.18 -1.54
N THR A 283 7.78 -14.04 -1.94
CA THR A 283 8.37 -13.15 -2.95
C THR A 283 9.72 -12.62 -2.49
N GLY A 284 9.83 -12.13 -1.25
CA GLY A 284 11.07 -11.61 -0.68
C GLY A 284 12.18 -12.65 -0.53
N VAL A 285 11.87 -13.86 -0.06
CA VAL A 285 12.89 -14.91 0.07
C VAL A 285 13.33 -15.49 -1.29
N SER A 286 12.47 -15.44 -2.32
CA SER A 286 12.81 -15.97 -3.64
C SER A 286 13.95 -15.23 -4.34
N VAL A 287 14.19 -13.96 -3.97
CA VAL A 287 15.22 -13.09 -4.54
C VAL A 287 16.44 -12.92 -3.63
N THR A 288 16.51 -13.65 -2.52
CA THR A 288 17.61 -13.59 -1.54
C THR A 288 18.20 -14.97 -1.30
N ALA A 289 19.27 -15.05 -0.52
CA ALA A 289 19.87 -16.32 -0.08
C ALA A 289 19.01 -17.09 0.95
N LEU A 290 17.75 -16.68 1.16
CA LEU A 290 16.83 -17.24 2.15
C LEU A 290 15.73 -18.11 1.53
N LYS A 291 15.82 -18.48 0.25
CA LYS A 291 14.85 -19.37 -0.41
C LYS A 291 14.64 -20.66 0.41
N GLY A 292 13.38 -21.02 0.67
CA GLY A 292 13.03 -22.18 1.52
C GLY A 292 13.13 -21.92 3.03
N ARG A 293 13.38 -20.67 3.46
CA ARG A 293 13.41 -20.24 4.86
C ARG A 293 12.28 -19.28 5.21
N GLU A 294 11.14 -19.39 4.53
CA GLU A 294 9.94 -18.56 4.73
C GLU A 294 9.51 -18.52 6.20
N GLY A 295 9.48 -19.68 6.85
CA GLY A 295 9.09 -19.80 8.27
C GLY A 295 10.03 -19.07 9.22
N SER A 296 11.35 -19.04 8.93
CA SER A 296 12.32 -18.29 9.72
C SER A 296 12.13 -16.78 9.57
N VAL A 297 11.85 -16.33 8.36
CA VAL A 297 11.54 -14.91 8.09
C VAL A 297 10.24 -14.52 8.79
N PHE A 298 9.18 -15.33 8.66
CA PHE A 298 7.90 -15.12 9.34
C PHE A 298 8.07 -15.01 10.85
N ALA A 299 8.75 -15.98 11.47
CA ALA A 299 8.95 -16.01 12.93
C ALA A 299 9.71 -14.75 13.41
N ARG A 300 10.63 -14.23 12.60
CA ARG A 300 11.39 -13.02 12.94
C ARG A 300 10.61 -11.73 12.71
N THR A 301 9.75 -11.66 11.69
CA THR A 301 8.97 -10.46 11.39
C THR A 301 7.67 -10.36 12.20
N PHE A 302 7.14 -11.48 12.68
CA PHE A 302 5.88 -11.55 13.43
C PHE A 302 5.83 -10.62 14.65
N PRO A 303 6.82 -10.60 15.57
CA PRO A 303 6.77 -9.71 16.73
C PRO A 303 6.77 -8.23 16.32
N HIS A 304 7.53 -7.87 15.29
CA HIS A 304 7.58 -6.50 14.79
C HIS A 304 6.24 -6.05 14.23
N SER A 305 5.57 -6.94 13.49
CA SER A 305 4.25 -6.70 12.94
C SER A 305 3.20 -6.46 14.04
N VAL A 306 3.21 -7.26 15.11
CA VAL A 306 2.30 -7.11 16.26
C VAL A 306 2.59 -5.81 17.03
N ILE A 307 3.86 -5.53 17.36
CA ILE A 307 4.25 -4.32 18.12
C ILE A 307 3.82 -3.05 17.37
N LEU A 308 4.07 -2.98 16.06
CA LEU A 308 3.67 -1.82 15.26
C LEU A 308 2.14 -1.67 15.18
N THR A 309 1.40 -2.79 15.18
CA THR A 309 -0.07 -2.78 15.20
C THR A 309 -0.62 -2.27 16.53
N ILE A 310 0.01 -2.62 17.66
CA ILE A 310 -0.35 -2.09 18.99
C ILE A 310 -0.10 -0.58 19.03
N ILE A 311 1.07 -0.13 18.57
CA ILE A 311 1.41 1.31 18.50
C ILE A 311 0.38 2.05 17.64
N LEU A 312 -0.03 1.46 16.52
CA LEU A 312 -1.09 2.03 15.69
C LEU A 312 -2.43 2.10 16.43
N GLY A 313 -2.80 1.09 17.22
CA GLY A 313 -4.02 1.14 18.05
C GLY A 313 -4.00 2.28 19.07
N LEU A 314 -2.85 2.51 19.71
CA LEU A 314 -2.67 3.64 20.62
C LEU A 314 -2.76 4.99 19.88
N LEU A 315 -2.19 5.06 18.67
CA LEU A 315 -2.29 6.26 17.82
C LEU A 315 -3.74 6.55 17.42
N VAL A 316 -4.50 5.52 17.05
CA VAL A 316 -5.92 5.65 16.68
C VAL A 316 -6.75 6.08 17.88
N ALA A 317 -6.47 5.55 19.08
CA ALA A 317 -7.13 6.01 20.31
C ALA A 317 -6.81 7.49 20.61
N LEU A 318 -5.56 7.91 20.42
CA LEU A 318 -5.16 9.31 20.56
C LEU A 318 -5.90 10.20 19.56
N GLN A 319 -5.96 9.78 18.28
CA GLN A 319 -6.66 10.50 17.22
C GLN A 319 -8.17 10.61 17.50
N GLN A 320 -8.80 9.54 17.98
CA GLN A 320 -10.24 9.52 18.24
C GLN A 320 -10.64 10.38 19.46
N PHE A 321 -9.86 10.34 20.55
CA PHE A 321 -10.29 10.92 21.83
C PHE A 321 -9.52 12.18 22.27
N VAL A 322 -8.28 12.36 21.84
CA VAL A 322 -7.40 13.44 22.35
C VAL A 322 -7.17 14.52 21.29
N ILE A 323 -6.94 14.12 20.03
CA ILE A 323 -6.67 15.05 18.92
C ILE A 323 -7.62 14.86 17.72
N PRO A 324 -8.96 14.86 17.92
CA PRO A 324 -9.92 14.60 16.84
C PRO A 324 -9.87 15.62 15.70
N TRP A 325 -9.34 16.82 15.95
CA TRP A 325 -9.15 17.87 14.95
C TRP A 325 -8.17 17.49 13.82
N ILE A 326 -7.32 16.47 14.03
CA ILE A 326 -6.40 15.98 12.98
C ILE A 326 -7.13 15.09 11.96
N ILE A 327 -8.30 14.56 12.32
CA ILE A 327 -9.09 13.72 11.42
C ILE A 327 -9.72 14.65 10.37
N PRO A 328 -9.48 14.44 9.07
CA PRO A 328 -10.07 15.27 8.03
C PRO A 328 -11.59 15.26 8.14
N ALA A 329 -12.21 16.43 8.08
CA ALA A 329 -13.64 16.52 7.88
C ALA A 329 -13.93 16.07 6.44
N VAL A 330 -14.60 14.94 6.27
CA VAL A 330 -15.22 14.64 4.97
C VAL A 330 -16.34 15.65 4.82
N GLY A 331 -16.16 16.63 3.91
CA GLY A 331 -17.26 17.51 3.52
C GLY A 331 -18.47 16.66 3.17
N GLY A 332 -19.55 16.82 3.93
CA GLY A 332 -20.88 16.44 3.46
C GLY A 332 -21.22 17.27 2.21
N PRO A 333 -22.13 16.75 1.36
CA PRO A 333 -22.20 17.01 -0.09
C PRO A 333 -22.03 18.46 -0.53
#